data_AF-A0A7C2K886-F1
#
_entry.id   AF-A0A7C2K886-F1
#
_cell.length_a   1.000
_cell.length_b   1.000
_cell.length_c   1.000
_cell.angle_alpha   90.00
_cell.angle_beta   90.00
_cell.angle_gamma   90.00
#
_symmetry.space_group_name_H-M   'P 1'
#
loop_
_entity.id
_entity.type
_entity.pdbx_description
1 polymer ?
#
loop_
_entity_poly.entity_id
_entity_poly.type
_entity_poly.pdbx_seq_one_letter_code
_entity_poly.pdbx_strand_id
1 'polypeptide(L)' 'MAVVVCRSCGREIQFRRAPRLGQRLTCPACGTQLEVIGLSPLEVDWAFDEPIGEIASEVVVEDSEGDRPPSSADV' A
#
# COMPACT_ATOMS: atom_id res chain seq x y z
N MET A 1 19.54 19.72 -1.65
CA MET A 1 18.45 19.30 -0.73
C MET A 1 17.46 18.52 -1.56
N ALA A 2 17.04 17.34 -1.10
CA ALA A 2 16.07 16.52 -1.84
C ALA A 2 14.70 16.64 -1.18
N VAL A 3 13.65 16.64 -2.00
CA VAL A 3 12.26 16.80 -1.55
C VAL A 3 11.44 15.68 -2.18
N VAL A 4 10.54 15.11 -1.39
CA VAL A 4 9.55 14.14 -1.87
C VAL A 4 8.18 14.49 -1.32
N VAL A 5 7.13 14.00 -1.95
CA VAL A 5 5.75 14.17 -1.48
C VAL A 5 5.32 12.94 -0.69
N CYS A 6 4.72 13.15 0.48
CA CYS A 6 4.15 12.07 1.28
C CYS A 6 3.01 11.39 0.52
N ARG A 7 3.09 10.06 0.31
CA ARG A 7 2.05 9.30 -0.38
C ARG A 7 0.71 9.22 0.37
N SER A 8 0.73 9.46 1.69
CA SER A 8 -0.48 9.43 2.53
C SER A 8 -1.20 10.77 2.62
N CYS A 9 -0.49 11.87 2.86
CA CYS A 9 -1.12 13.18 3.10
C CYS A 9 -0.80 14.26 2.06
N GLY A 10 0.02 13.95 1.05
CA GLY A 10 0.37 14.88 -0.02
C GLY A 10 1.29 16.04 0.37
N ARG A 11 1.78 16.10 1.62
CA ARG A 11 2.69 17.15 2.08
C ARG A 11 4.14 16.83 1.72
N GLU A 12 4.91 17.87 1.42
CA GLU A 12 6.35 17.75 1.12
C GLU A 12 7.15 17.35 2.35
N ILE A 13 8.15 16.50 2.13
CA ILE A 13 9.12 16.05 3.12
C ILE A 13 10.50 16.46 2.62
N GLN A 14 11.19 17.28 3.40
CA GLN A 14 12.55 17.73 3.09
C GLN A 14 13.58 16.85 3.77
N PHE A 15 14.51 16.31 2.98
CA PHE A 15 15.63 15.55 3.51
C PHE A 15 16.77 16.46 3.96
N ARG A 16 17.24 16.29 5.19
CA ARG A 16 18.40 17.01 5.76
C ARG A 16 19.74 16.57 5.16
N ARG A 17 19.81 15.34 4.65
CA ARG A 17 20.98 14.74 4.00
C ARG A 17 20.54 14.09 2.68
N ALA A 18 21.48 13.63 1.87
CA ALA A 18 21.13 12.84 0.69
C ALA A 18 20.38 11.56 1.12
N PRO A 19 19.18 11.28 0.56
CA PRO A 19 18.44 10.07 0.85
C PRO A 19 19.17 8.84 0.31
N ARG A 20 18.95 7.68 0.94
CA ARG A 20 19.49 6.39 0.51
C ARG A 20 18.35 5.47 0.11
N LEU A 21 18.57 4.61 -0.88
CA LEU A 21 17.62 3.55 -1.22
C LEU A 21 17.41 2.63 -0.01
N GLY A 22 16.16 2.25 0.27
CA GLY A 22 15.77 1.48 1.46
C GLY A 22 15.72 2.27 2.77
N GLN A 23 15.95 3.59 2.72
CA GLN A 23 15.89 4.43 3.92
C GLN A 23 14.44 4.60 4.38
N ARG A 24 14.15 4.21 5.62
CA ARG A 24 12.88 4.53 6.29
C ARG A 24 12.88 5.95 6.86
N LEU A 25 11.73 6.60 6.77
CA LEU A 25 11.47 7.94 7.32
C LEU A 25 10.03 8.04 7.82
N THR A 26 9.78 8.98 8.72
CA THR A 26 8.44 9.28 9.23
C THR A 26 7.99 10.63 8.70
N CYS A 27 6.79 10.71 8.12
CA CYS A 27 6.23 11.98 7.69
C CYS A 27 5.97 12.86 8.92
N PRO A 28 6.58 14.06 9.04
CA PRO A 28 6.38 14.95 10.18
C PRO A 28 4.96 15.53 10.24
N ALA A 29 4.19 15.38 9.17
CA ALA A 29 2.90 16.02 9.00
C ALA A 29 1.72 15.11 9.37
N CYS A 30 1.82 13.80 9.14
CA CYS A 30 0.78 12.81 9.46
C CYS A 30 1.27 11.61 10.27
N GLY A 31 2.59 11.47 10.49
CA GLY A 31 3.16 10.35 11.24
C GLY A 31 3.33 9.05 10.44
N THR A 32 2.93 8.99 9.17
CA THR A 32 3.06 7.78 8.34
C THR A 32 4.54 7.40 8.14
N GLN A 33 4.84 6.12 8.31
CA GLN A 33 6.15 5.56 7.96
C GLN A 33 6.24 5.30 6.45
N LEU A 34 7.33 5.77 5.85
CA LEU A 34 7.62 5.67 4.42
C LEU A 34 9.05 5.15 4.21
N GLU A 35 9.30 4.53 3.06
CA GLU A 35 10.60 4.02 2.64
C GLU A 35 10.98 4.62 1.29
N VAL A 36 12.26 4.97 1.13
CA VAL A 36 12.81 5.43 -0.16
C VAL A 36 12.99 4.25 -1.11
N ILE A 37 12.21 4.22 -2.18
CA ILE A 37 12.20 3.16 -3.19
C ILE A 37 12.86 3.57 -4.53
N GLY A 38 13.22 4.85 -4.69
CA GLY A 38 13.90 5.37 -5.89
C GLY A 38 14.69 6.64 -5.58
N LEU A 39 15.77 6.91 -6.34
CA LEU A 39 16.64 8.08 -6.14
C LEU A 39 16.65 9.08 -7.31
N SER A 40 16.26 8.63 -8.52
CA SER A 40 16.24 9.44 -9.74
C SER A 40 15.08 9.00 -10.66
N PRO A 41 13.85 9.51 -10.49
CA PRO A 41 13.42 10.51 -9.50
C PRO A 41 13.39 9.96 -8.06
N LEU A 42 13.39 10.86 -7.07
CA LEU A 42 13.26 10.48 -5.67
C LEU A 42 11.82 10.01 -5.41
N GLU A 43 11.68 8.76 -5.01
CA GLU A 43 10.38 8.10 -4.81
C GLU A 43 10.32 7.45 -3.43
N VAL A 44 9.13 7.52 -2.80
CA VAL A 44 8.85 6.89 -1.51
C VAL A 44 7.53 6.16 -1.54
N ASP A 45 7.45 5.06 -0.80
CA ASP A 45 6.23 4.28 -0.59
C ASP A 45 6.03 3.93 0.89
N TRP A 46 4.89 3.34 1.27
CA TRP A 46 4.62 2.92 2.65
C TRP A 46 5.67 1.91 3.14
N ALA A 47 6.26 2.19 4.30
CA ALA A 47 7.18 1.25 4.95
C ALA A 47 6.35 0.22 5.72
N PHE A 48 6.13 -0.96 5.14
CA PHE A 48 5.52 -2.09 5.83
C PHE A 48 6.53 -2.72 6.79
N ASP A 49 6.14 -2.96 8.03
CA ASP A 49 7.02 -3.48 9.08
C ASP A 49 7.18 -5.01 9.03
N GLU A 50 6.34 -5.73 8.28
CA GLU A 50 6.32 -7.20 8.31
C GLU A 50 6.54 -7.82 6.93
N PRO A 51 7.44 -8.83 6.80
CA PRO A 51 7.29 -9.79 5.72
C PRO A 51 5.90 -10.41 5.88
N ILE A 52 5.19 -10.61 4.77
CA ILE A 52 3.96 -11.41 4.75
C ILE A 52 4.39 -12.87 5.01
N GLY A 53 4.76 -13.17 6.25
CA GLY A 53 5.05 -14.50 6.74
C GLY A 53 3.72 -15.18 6.99
N GLU A 54 3.31 -16.01 6.03
CA GLU A 54 2.22 -16.96 6.16
C GLU A 54 0.83 -16.34 6.32
N ILE A 55 0.29 -15.74 5.25
CA ILE A 55 -1.16 -15.86 5.01
C ILE A 55 -1.49 -17.30 4.60
N ALA A 56 -1.31 -18.24 5.53
CA ALA A 56 -2.09 -19.47 5.55
C ALA A 56 -3.50 -19.11 6.05
N SER A 57 -4.28 -18.47 5.19
CA SER A 57 -5.71 -18.41 5.33
C SER A 57 -6.24 -18.50 3.92
N GLU A 58 -6.45 -19.75 3.52
CA GLU A 58 -7.24 -20.16 2.38
C GLU A 58 -8.32 -19.11 2.07
N VAL A 59 -8.22 -18.42 0.93
CA VAL A 59 -9.37 -17.71 0.39
C VAL A 59 -10.34 -18.78 -0.11
N VAL A 60 -11.12 -19.35 0.80
CA VAL A 60 -12.25 -20.21 0.45
C VAL A 60 -13.28 -19.28 -0.16
N VAL A 61 -13.27 -19.16 -1.49
CA VAL A 61 -14.45 -18.77 -2.23
C VAL A 61 -15.43 -19.93 -2.11
N GLU A 62 -16.21 -19.96 -1.02
CA GLU A 62 -17.47 -20.71 -1.00
C GLU A 62 -18.38 -20.04 -2.03
N ASP A 63 -18.40 -20.59 -3.25
CA ASP A 63 -19.42 -20.31 -4.26
C ASP A 63 -20.77 -20.64 -3.61
N SER A 64 -21.46 -19.60 -3.15
CA SER A 64 -22.80 -19.73 -2.60
C SER A 64 -23.73 -20.10 -3.75
N GLU A 65 -24.03 -21.39 -3.87
CA GLU A 65 -25.19 -21.91 -4.58
C GLU A 65 -26.46 -21.24 -4.01
N GLY A 66 -27.11 -20.41 -4.83
CA GLY A 66 -28.42 -19.80 -4.58
C GLY A 66 -28.49 -18.42 -5.23
N ASP A 67 -29.23 -18.16 -6.30
CA ASP A 67 -30.66 -18.40 -6.47
C ASP A 67 -30.95 -18.28 -7.99
N ARG A 68 -31.09 -19.42 -8.68
CA ARG A 68 -31.80 -19.43 -9.97
C ARG A 68 -33.23 -19.84 -9.65
N PRO A 69 -34.22 -18.93 -9.67
CA PRO A 69 -35.61 -19.37 -9.62
C PRO A 69 -35.83 -20.30 -10.82
N PRO A 70 -36.64 -21.37 -10.69
CA PRO A 70 -37.10 -22.06 -11.89
C PRO A 70 -37.78 -21.01 -12.76
N SER A 71 -37.29 -20.85 -13.98
CA SER A 71 -37.95 -20.03 -14.99
C SER A 71 -39.31 -20.66 -15.26
N SER A 72 -40.31 -20.22 -14.52
CA SER A 72 -41.71 -20.30 -14.88
C SER A 72 -41.91 -19.41 -16.11
N ALA A 73 -41.61 -19.97 -17.27
CA ALA A 73 -42.02 -19.52 -18.59
C ALA A 73 -41.92 -20.75 -19.49
N ASP A 74 -42.94 -21.21 -20.20
CA ASP A 74 -44.27 -20.72 -20.49
C ASP A 74 -44.95 -21.92 -21.19
N VAL A 75 -46.20 -22.23 -20.84
CA VAL A 75 -47.22 -22.98 -21.63
C VAL A 75 -46.91 -24.41 -22.09
#